data_AF-A0A9C9G2L5-F1
#
_entry.id   AF-A0A9C9G2L5-F1
#
_cell.length_a   1.000
_cell.length_b   1.000
_cell.length_c   1.000
_cell.angle_alpha   90.00
_cell.angle_beta   90.00
_cell.angle_gamma   90.00
#
_symmetry.space_group_name_H-M   'P 1'
#
loop_
_entity.id
_entity.type
_entity.pdbx_description
1 polymer ?
#
loop_
_entity_poly.entity_id
_entity_poly.type
_entity_poly.pdbx_seq_one_letter_code
_entity_poly.pdbx_strand_id
1 'polypeptide(L)' 'MPKFIPYNPNQNRMVVVNYADQLQPGTFEHAIHFLIVHKLDLTIFHPAFNNDDTGRPAYDPA' A
#
# COMPACT_ATOMS: atom_id res chain seq x y z
N MET A 1 26.70 17.13 32.13
CA MET A 1 26.60 17.30 30.66
C MET A 1 25.59 16.31 30.12
N PRO A 2 24.81 16.64 29.07
CA PRO A 2 23.85 15.73 28.47
C PRO A 2 24.54 14.52 27.82
N LYS A 3 23.88 13.36 27.85
CA LYS A 3 24.41 12.07 27.40
C LYS A 3 23.71 11.66 26.10
N PHE A 4 24.33 11.98 24.96
CA PHE A 4 23.77 11.68 23.64
C PHE A 4 24.15 10.28 23.13
N ILE A 5 23.30 9.70 22.29
CA ILE A 5 23.60 8.44 21.58
C ILE A 5 24.59 8.74 20.45
N PRO A 6 25.72 8.00 20.32
CA PRO A 6 26.68 8.20 19.23
C PRO A 6 26.06 7.93 17.85
N TYR A 7 26.35 8.79 16.87
CA TYR A 7 25.88 8.63 15.49
C TYR A 7 26.69 7.55 14.75
N ASN A 8 26.00 6.60 14.12
CA ASN A 8 26.63 5.57 13.30
C ASN A 8 26.42 5.87 11.80
N PRO A 9 27.47 6.27 11.05
CA PRO A 9 27.37 6.58 9.63
C PRO A 9 27.10 5.36 8.74
N ASN A 10 27.24 4.14 9.26
CA ASN A 10 27.01 2.89 8.53
C ASN A 10 25.66 2.23 8.90
N GLN A 11 24.72 2.99 9.46
CA GLN A 11 23.46 2.42 9.94
C GLN A 11 22.51 2.12 8.77
N ASN A 12 22.18 0.84 8.60
CA ASN A 12 21.13 0.36 7.72
C ASN A 12 20.07 -0.37 8.55
N ARG A 13 18.77 -0.18 8.23
CA ARG A 13 17.69 -0.92 8.87
C ARG A 13 16.63 -1.33 7.86
N MET A 14 16.29 -2.61 7.84
CA MET A 14 15.09 -3.10 7.18
C MET A 14 13.94 -3.05 8.19
N VAL A 15 12.85 -2.39 7.84
CA VAL A 15 11.64 -2.32 8.66
C VAL A 15 10.57 -3.13 7.95
N VAL A 16 10.04 -4.14 8.63
CA VAL A 16 8.90 -4.89 8.11
C VAL A 16 7.66 -4.03 8.29
N VAL A 17 6.97 -3.74 7.20
CA VAL A 17 5.72 -3.00 7.19
C VAL A 17 4.63 -3.93 6.72
N ASN A 18 3.60 -4.11 7.55
CA ASN A 18 2.37 -4.78 7.17
C ASN A 18 1.37 -3.72 6.72
N TYR A 19 0.97 -3.78 5.46
CA TYR A 19 0.05 -2.80 4.86
C TYR A 19 -1.29 -2.75 5.57
N ALA A 20 -1.88 -3.90 5.94
CA ALA A 20 -3.15 -3.94 6.65
C ALA A 20 -3.09 -3.21 7.99
N ASP A 21 -1.95 -3.33 8.69
CA ASP A 21 -1.72 -2.65 9.97
C ASP A 21 -1.48 -1.15 9.80
N GLN A 22 -1.20 -0.65 8.59
CA GLN A 22 -1.07 0.80 8.34
C GLN A 22 -2.41 1.48 8.06
N LEU A 23 -3.46 0.74 7.69
CA LEU A 23 -4.78 1.28 7.34
C LEU A 23 -5.61 1.58 8.59
N GLN A 24 -5.11 2.49 9.43
CA GLN A 24 -5.74 2.84 10.71
C GLN A 24 -6.90 3.85 10.53
N PRO A 25 -8.06 3.66 11.18
CA PRO A 25 -9.16 4.61 11.10
C PRO A 25 -8.75 6.03 11.46
N GLY A 26 -9.25 7.00 10.70
CA GLY A 26 -8.94 8.42 10.90
C GLY A 26 -7.61 8.89 10.30
N THR A 27 -6.81 7.99 9.69
CA THR A 27 -5.65 8.40 8.90
C THR A 27 -6.03 8.74 7.46
N PHE A 28 -5.13 9.45 6.78
CA PHE A 28 -5.30 9.80 5.37
C PHE A 28 -5.25 8.55 4.49
N GLU A 29 -4.34 7.63 4.77
CA GLU A 29 -4.16 6.37 4.04
C GLU A 29 -5.42 5.51 4.10
N HIS A 30 -6.05 5.42 5.28
CA HIS A 30 -7.31 4.72 5.44
C HIS A 30 -8.44 5.38 4.64
N ALA A 31 -8.51 6.72 4.61
CA ALA A 31 -9.49 7.43 3.80
C ALA A 31 -9.30 7.17 2.30
N ILE A 32 -8.07 7.22 1.80
CA ILE A 32 -7.76 6.92 0.39
C ILE A 32 -8.13 5.47 0.04
N HIS A 33 -7.71 4.51 0.85
CA HIS A 33 -8.06 3.09 0.66
C HIS A 33 -9.58 2.90 0.62
N PHE A 34 -10.31 3.52 1.57
CA PHE A 34 -11.77 3.41 1.59
C PHE A 34 -12.42 3.98 0.32
N LEU A 35 -11.97 5.14 -0.15
CA LEU A 35 -12.51 5.75 -1.36
C LEU A 35 -12.25 4.89 -2.60
N ILE A 36 -11.03 4.42 -2.79
CA ILE A 36 -10.65 3.60 -3.96
C ILE A 36 -11.44 2.28 -3.97
N VAL A 37 -11.43 1.55 -2.85
CA VAL A 37 -12.03 0.21 -2.78
C VAL A 37 -13.55 0.25 -2.77
N HIS A 38 -14.18 1.26 -2.15
CA HIS A 38 -15.63 1.23 -1.89
C HIS A 38 -16.44 2.32 -2.59
N LYS A 39 -15.80 3.33 -3.17
CA LYS A 39 -16.51 4.50 -3.74
C LYS A 39 -16.22 4.75 -5.21
N LEU A 40 -15.10 4.28 -5.75
CA LEU A 40 -14.77 4.45 -7.16
C LEU A 40 -15.21 3.23 -7.98
N ASP A 41 -15.78 3.50 -9.16
CA ASP A 41 -16.01 2.49 -10.18
C ASP A 41 -14.76 2.37 -11.06
N LEU A 42 -14.02 1.27 -10.89
CA LEU A 42 -12.78 0.99 -11.62
C LEU A 42 -13.01 0.11 -12.86
N THR A 43 -14.26 -0.18 -13.22
CA THR A 43 -14.60 -1.04 -14.37
C THR A 43 -14.10 -0.48 -15.71
N ILE A 44 -13.83 0.82 -15.77
CA ILE A 44 -13.19 1.48 -16.91
C ILE A 44 -11.84 0.85 -17.30
N PHE A 45 -11.14 0.21 -16.35
CA PHE A 45 -9.87 -0.47 -16.61
C PHE A 45 -10.03 -1.90 -17.09
N HIS A 46 -11.21 -2.53 -16.94
CA HIS A 46 -11.43 -3.93 -17.30
C HIS A 46 -11.07 -4.25 -18.77
N PRO A 47 -11.42 -3.42 -19.77
CA PRO A 47 -11.08 -3.71 -21.17
C PRO A 47 -9.58 -3.75 -21.46
N ALA A 48 -8.72 -3.25 -20.56
CA ALA A 48 -7.27 -3.32 -20.69
C ALA A 48 -6.69 -4.68 -20.31
N PHE A 49 -7.47 -5.54 -19.64
CA PHE A 49 -7.06 -6.88 -19.26
C PHE A 49 -7.59 -7.90 -20.28
N ASN A 50 -6.74 -8.86 -20.65
CA ASN A 50 -7.08 -9.96 -21.56
C ASN A 50 -6.51 -11.25 -20.97
N ASN A 51 -7.15 -11.72 -19.91
CA ASN A 51 -6.66 -12.79 -19.05
C ASN A 51 -7.80 -13.71 -18.60
N ASP A 52 -8.77 -13.89 -19.49
CA ASP A 52 -10.04 -14.58 -19.26
C ASP A 52 -9.81 -16.10 -19.05
N ASP A 53 -10.12 -16.92 -20.06
CA ASP A 53 -10.04 -18.39 -19.96
C ASP A 53 -8.59 -18.91 -19.87
N THR A 54 -7.65 -18.15 -20.41
CA THR A 54 -6.21 -18.48 -20.39
C THR A 54 -5.40 -17.21 -20.14
N GLY A 55 -4.85 -17.08 -18.95
CA GLY A 55 -4.04 -15.92 -18.56
C GLY A 55 -3.67 -15.94 -17.10
N ARG A 56 -2.68 -15.14 -16.70
CA ARG A 56 -2.39 -14.93 -15.28
C ARG A 56 -3.50 -14.05 -14.69
N PRO A 57 -4.05 -14.37 -13.50
CA PRO A 57 -4.94 -13.46 -12.79
C PRO A 57 -4.33 -12.08 -12.67
N ALA A 58 -5.12 -11.05 -12.98
CA ALA A 58 -4.71 -9.68 -12.82
C ALA A 58 -4.75 -9.31 -11.35
N TYR A 59 -3.92 -8.34 -10.96
CA TYR A 59 -4.13 -7.64 -9.70
C TYR A 59 -5.32 -6.71 -9.88
N ASP A 60 -6.23 -6.71 -8.90
CA ASP A 60 -7.30 -5.73 -8.85
C ASP A 60 -6.67 -4.32 -8.82
N PRO A 61 -7.16 -3.37 -9.63
CA PRO A 61 -6.70 -1.98 -9.56
C PRO A 61 -7.00 -1.28 -8.22
N ALA A 62 -7.87 -1.85 -7.36
CA ALA A 62 -8.17 -1.37 -6.01
C ALA A 62 -7.30 -1.98 -4.90
#